data_AF-A0A2V9ZNF4-F1
#
_entry.id   AF-A0A2V9ZNF4-F1
#
_cell.length_a   1.000
_cell.length_b   1.000
_cell.length_c   1.000
_cell.angle_alpha   90.00
_cell.angle_beta   90.00
_cell.angle_gamma   90.00
#
_symmetry.space_group_name_H-M   'P 1'
#
loop_
_entity.id
_entity.type
_entity.pdbx_description
1 polymer ?
#
loop_
_entity_poly.entity_id
_entity_poly.type
_entity_poly.pdbx_seq_one_letter_code
_entity_poly.pdbx_strand_id
1 'polypeptide(L)'
;MEHLFGVAGITGLTDCWANVDEVTKYLRRAEKFPMWFLSAGTPQEQPLEMLQSQRMSELLAEIEGWFDWVIIDSPPMLPLADSGVWSALVDGSLFVVREGKTPKKALAQVLRSLDKSKIVGTVMNDCSNVGHEYYYQYNPPSAQPSPKK
;
A
#
# COMPACT_ATOMS: atom_id res chain seq x y z
N MET A 1 3.65 -0.25 -11.09
CA MET A 1 2.23 -0.62 -11.32
C MET A 1 1.71 -0.24 -12.71
N GLU A 2 2.23 0.82 -13.35
CA GLU A 2 1.82 1.27 -14.70
C GLU A 2 1.86 0.17 -15.78
N HIS A 3 2.92 -0.64 -15.81
CA HIS A 3 3.01 -1.79 -16.73
C HIS A 3 2.04 -2.93 -16.38
N LEU A 4 1.59 -3.03 -15.13
CA LEU A 4 0.69 -4.09 -14.66
C LEU A 4 -0.75 -3.87 -15.14
N PHE A 5 -1.13 -2.60 -15.28
CA PHE A 5 -2.44 -2.18 -15.80
C PHE A 5 -2.39 -1.76 -17.27
N GLY A 6 -1.21 -1.83 -17.92
CA GLY A 6 -1.05 -1.56 -19.34
C GLY A 6 -1.14 -0.07 -19.71
N VAL A 7 -0.81 0.83 -18.79
CA VAL A 7 -1.00 2.27 -19.02
C VAL A 7 0.22 3.07 -18.57
N ALA A 8 1.08 3.39 -19.53
CA ALA A 8 2.20 4.31 -19.35
C ALA A 8 1.74 5.74 -19.65
N GLY A 9 2.17 6.72 -18.84
CA GLY A 9 1.94 8.14 -19.10
C GLY A 9 0.55 8.66 -18.78
N ILE A 10 -0.19 8.05 -17.84
CA ILE A 10 -1.44 8.66 -17.34
C ILE A 10 -1.11 9.69 -16.27
N THR A 11 -1.73 10.87 -16.40
CA THR A 11 -1.85 11.83 -15.31
C THR A 11 -2.46 11.19 -14.06
N GLY A 12 -1.99 11.60 -12.89
CA GLY A 12 -2.33 10.96 -11.63
C GLY A 12 -2.34 11.91 -10.44
N LEU A 13 -1.97 11.38 -9.27
CA LEU A 13 -1.98 12.06 -7.99
C LEU A 13 -1.22 13.39 -8.03
N THR A 14 0.01 13.39 -8.57
CA THR A 14 0.86 14.58 -8.61
C THR A 14 0.31 15.64 -9.57
N ASP A 15 -0.28 15.22 -10.70
CA ASP A 15 -0.89 16.14 -11.66
C ASP A 15 -2.18 16.76 -11.09
N CYS A 16 -3.00 15.98 -10.39
CA CYS A 16 -4.19 16.46 -9.69
C CYS A 16 -3.83 17.46 -8.58
N TRP A 17 -2.77 17.14 -7.82
CA TRP A 17 -2.23 18.02 -6.78
C TRP A 17 -1.73 19.34 -7.37
N ALA A 18 -0.94 19.29 -8.44
CA ALA A 18 -0.32 20.46 -9.05
C ALA A 18 -1.32 21.38 -9.78
N ASN A 19 -2.31 20.81 -10.47
CA ASN A 19 -3.30 21.58 -11.23
C ASN A 19 -4.48 22.08 -10.38
N VAL A 20 -4.57 21.64 -9.12
CA VAL A 20 -5.70 21.97 -8.22
C VAL A 20 -7.04 21.59 -8.86
N ASP A 21 -7.10 20.35 -9.37
CA ASP A 21 -8.27 19.81 -10.06
C ASP A 21 -9.04 18.81 -9.18
N GLU A 22 -10.26 18.49 -9.61
CA GLU A 22 -11.10 17.42 -9.04
C GLU A 22 -10.49 16.04 -9.29
N VAL A 23 -10.45 15.19 -8.26
CA VAL A 23 -9.76 13.89 -8.33
C VAL A 23 -10.41 12.93 -9.32
N THR A 24 -11.73 13.04 -9.53
CA THR A 24 -12.52 12.20 -10.42
C THR A 24 -12.02 12.23 -11.86
N LYS A 25 -11.38 13.33 -12.30
CA LYS A 25 -10.75 13.46 -13.63
C LYS A 25 -9.54 12.56 -13.82
N TYR A 26 -8.89 12.15 -12.73
CA TYR A 26 -7.66 11.34 -12.73
C TYR A 26 -7.91 9.89 -12.31
N LEU A 27 -9.05 9.61 -11.68
CA LEU A 27 -9.47 8.24 -11.37
C LEU A 27 -9.71 7.44 -12.66
N ARG A 28 -9.26 6.18 -12.65
CA ARG A 28 -9.42 5.24 -13.75
C ARG A 28 -10.03 3.95 -13.24
N ARG A 29 -11.01 3.42 -13.96
CA ARG A 29 -11.59 2.11 -13.66
C ARG A 29 -10.67 1.02 -14.18
N ALA A 30 -10.30 0.06 -13.34
CA ALA A 30 -9.61 -1.13 -13.82
C ALA A 30 -10.58 -2.01 -14.62
N GLU A 31 -10.21 -2.43 -15.83
CA GLU A 31 -11.11 -3.22 -16.69
C GLU A 31 -11.43 -4.60 -16.12
N LYS A 32 -10.43 -5.24 -15.49
CA LYS A 32 -10.50 -6.64 -15.06
C LYS A 32 -10.85 -6.84 -13.59
N PHE A 33 -10.89 -5.76 -12.82
CA PHE A 33 -11.06 -5.81 -11.37
C PHE A 33 -12.11 -4.81 -10.93
N PRO A 34 -12.87 -5.10 -9.85
CA PRO A 34 -13.90 -4.20 -9.37
C PRO A 34 -13.32 -2.98 -8.60
N MET A 35 -12.17 -2.45 -9.03
CA MET A 35 -11.45 -1.37 -8.36
C MET A 35 -11.22 -0.17 -9.28
N TRP A 36 -10.97 0.98 -8.67
CA TRP A 36 -10.42 2.15 -9.32
C TRP A 36 -8.94 2.28 -8.97
N PHE A 37 -8.19 2.98 -9.81
CA PHE A 37 -6.82 3.34 -9.52
C PHE A 37 -6.56 4.80 -9.87
N LEU A 38 -5.63 5.39 -9.13
CA LEU A 38 -5.02 6.69 -9.39
C LEU A 38 -3.52 6.43 -9.56
N SER A 39 -2.94 6.79 -10.71
CA SER A 39 -1.50 6.66 -10.92
C SER A 39 -0.73 7.66 -10.07
N ALA A 40 0.58 7.46 -9.92
CA ALA A 40 1.43 8.46 -9.26
C ALA A 40 1.40 9.79 -10.03
N GLY A 41 1.38 9.74 -11.37
CA GLY A 41 1.42 10.92 -12.23
C GLY A 41 2.84 11.38 -12.53
N THR A 42 2.97 12.63 -12.97
CA THR A 42 4.28 13.24 -13.28
C THR A 42 5.19 13.31 -12.05
N PRO A 43 6.44 12.78 -12.11
CA PRO A 43 7.39 12.85 -11.00
C PRO A 43 7.61 14.28 -10.50
N GLN A 44 7.66 14.46 -9.19
CA GLN A 44 7.89 15.76 -8.54
C GLN A 44 9.34 15.87 -8.05
N GLU A 45 9.91 17.09 -8.10
CA GLU A 45 11.26 17.36 -7.60
C GLU A 45 11.34 17.26 -6.07
N GLN A 46 10.29 17.70 -5.37
CA GLN A 46 10.19 17.71 -3.90
C GLN A 46 8.99 16.90 -3.39
N PRO A 47 9.03 15.54 -3.49
CA PRO A 47 7.88 14.69 -3.16
C PRO A 47 7.47 14.74 -1.68
N LEU A 48 8.41 14.99 -0.76
CA LEU A 48 8.10 15.07 0.67
C LEU A 48 7.31 16.33 1.03
N GLU A 49 7.69 17.47 0.46
CA GLU A 49 6.98 18.73 0.66
C GLU A 49 5.56 18.63 0.11
N MET A 50 5.40 17.99 -1.06
CA MET A 50 4.08 17.68 -1.62
C MET A 50 3.25 16.84 -0.65
N LEU A 51 3.79 15.73 -0.14
CA LEU A 51 3.07 14.84 0.78
C LEU A 51 2.70 15.51 2.11
N GLN A 52 3.54 16.42 2.60
CA GLN A 52 3.30 17.18 3.84
C GLN A 52 2.37 18.38 3.64
N SER A 53 2.01 18.71 2.39
CA SER A 53 1.18 19.87 2.10
C SER A 53 -0.26 19.70 2.59
N GLN A 54 -0.87 20.82 2.98
CA GLN A 54 -2.30 20.87 3.30
C GLN A 54 -3.16 20.36 2.12
N ARG A 55 -2.77 20.69 0.89
CA ARG A 55 -3.46 20.24 -0.33
C ARG A 55 -3.48 18.72 -0.47
N MET A 56 -2.39 18.03 -0.12
CA MET A 56 -2.37 16.56 -0.16
C MET A 56 -3.36 15.98 0.86
N SER A 57 -3.43 16.56 2.06
CA SER A 57 -4.38 16.12 3.08
C SER A 57 -5.84 16.30 2.62
N GLU A 58 -6.15 17.43 1.99
CA GLU A 58 -7.48 17.70 1.41
C GLU A 58 -7.80 16.74 0.26
N LEU A 59 -6.84 16.45 -0.60
CA LEU A 59 -7.02 15.51 -1.72
C LEU A 59 -7.27 14.08 -1.23
N LEU A 60 -6.58 13.64 -0.18
CA LEU A 60 -6.84 12.32 0.42
C LEU A 60 -8.21 12.25 1.08
N ALA A 61 -8.66 13.33 1.75
CA ALA A 61 -10.02 13.41 2.31
C ALA A 61 -11.09 13.40 1.21
N GLU A 62 -10.84 14.04 0.06
CA GLU A 62 -11.71 13.95 -1.11
C GLU A 62 -11.81 12.49 -1.59
N ILE A 63 -10.68 11.80 -1.75
CA ILE A 63 -10.63 10.39 -2.17
C ILE A 63 -11.36 9.49 -1.18
N GLU A 64 -11.17 9.69 0.13
CA GLU A 64 -11.86 8.94 1.19
C GLU A 64 -13.39 9.04 1.06
N GLY A 65 -13.92 10.22 0.67
CA GLY A 65 -15.35 10.40 0.44
C GLY A 65 -15.95 9.57 -0.71
N TRP A 66 -15.12 9.04 -1.61
CA TRP A 66 -15.56 8.25 -2.77
C TRP A 66 -15.43 6.73 -2.58
N PHE A 67 -14.67 6.26 -1.60
CA PHE A 67 -14.30 4.85 -1.47
C PHE A 67 -14.36 4.35 -0.04
N ASP A 68 -14.94 3.17 0.16
CA ASP A 68 -14.92 2.49 1.47
C ASP A 68 -13.50 2.08 1.90
N TRP A 69 -12.63 1.82 0.93
CA TRP A 69 -11.25 1.40 1.15
C TRP A 69 -10.32 2.09 0.15
N VAL A 70 -9.30 2.76 0.68
CA VAL A 70 -8.23 3.39 -0.09
C VAL A 70 -6.92 2.67 0.22
N ILE A 71 -6.31 2.04 -0.78
CA ILE A 71 -5.02 1.38 -0.64
C ILE A 71 -3.96 2.25 -1.31
N ILE A 72 -2.96 2.65 -0.52
CA ILE A 72 -1.85 3.46 -0.99
C ILE A 72 -0.61 2.57 -1.12
N ASP A 73 -0.06 2.50 -2.33
CA ASP A 73 1.25 1.88 -2.57
C ASP A 73 2.35 2.91 -2.33
N SER A 74 3.13 2.72 -1.27
CA SER A 74 4.20 3.61 -0.87
C SER A 74 5.57 3.10 -1.32
N PRO A 75 6.56 3.99 -1.56
CA PRO A 75 7.96 3.58 -1.70
C PRO A 75 8.47 2.75 -0.50
N PRO A 76 9.57 1.99 -0.64
CA PRO A 76 10.16 1.26 0.47
C PRO A 76 10.50 2.17 1.66
N MET A 77 10.02 1.82 2.85
CA MET A 77 10.28 2.54 4.11
C MET A 77 11.73 2.42 4.61
N LEU A 78 12.56 1.62 3.94
CA LEU A 78 13.96 1.39 4.28
C LEU A 78 14.84 1.62 3.04
N PRO A 79 15.95 2.38 3.15
CA PRO A 79 16.40 3.19 4.31
C PRO A 79 15.74 4.58 4.37
N LEU A 80 14.76 4.88 3.51
CA LEU A 80 14.16 6.21 3.39
C LEU A 80 13.50 6.65 4.71
N ALA A 81 13.91 7.82 5.20
CA ALA A 81 13.58 8.34 6.53
C ALA A 81 12.12 8.82 6.69
N ASP A 82 11.30 8.68 5.65
CA ASP A 82 10.03 9.43 5.53
C ASP A 82 8.81 8.60 5.94
N SER A 83 9.04 7.47 6.61
CA SER A 83 8.00 6.57 7.09
C SER A 83 6.93 7.23 7.96
N GLY A 84 7.29 8.29 8.68
CA GLY A 84 6.36 9.08 9.47
C GLY A 84 5.33 9.85 8.63
N VAL A 85 5.70 10.30 7.42
CA VAL A 85 4.81 11.07 6.56
C VAL A 85 3.64 10.19 6.09
N TRP A 86 3.94 9.01 5.54
CA TRP A 86 2.89 8.07 5.14
C TRP A 86 2.05 7.61 6.31
N SER A 87 2.68 7.31 7.45
CA SER A 87 1.97 6.90 8.65
C SER A 87 1.02 7.99 9.18
N ALA A 88 1.33 9.27 8.98
CA ALA A 88 0.44 10.37 9.33
C ALA A 88 -0.78 10.47 8.40
N LEU A 89 -0.63 10.12 7.12
CA LEU A 89 -1.65 10.26 6.07
C LEU A 89 -2.62 9.07 5.97
N VAL A 90 -2.39 7.98 6.70
CA VAL A 90 -3.22 6.76 6.65
C VAL A 90 -3.74 6.37 8.03
N ASP A 91 -4.86 5.65 8.06
CA ASP A 91 -5.39 5.06 9.29
C ASP A 91 -4.61 3.82 9.74
N GLY A 92 -4.03 3.10 8.77
CA GLY A 92 -3.32 1.85 9.01
C GLY A 92 -2.22 1.58 8.01
N SER A 93 -1.17 0.90 8.46
CA SER A 93 0.00 0.51 7.66
C SER A 93 0.21 -1.00 7.73
N LEU A 94 0.35 -1.63 6.56
CA LEU A 94 0.68 -3.03 6.40
C LEU A 94 2.08 -3.16 5.79
N PHE A 95 2.98 -3.87 6.48
CA PHE A 95 4.38 -3.99 6.05
C PHE A 95 4.58 -5.22 5.17
N VAL A 96 5.11 -5.05 3.96
CA VAL A 96 5.52 -6.17 3.10
C VAL A 96 7.01 -6.43 3.29
N VAL A 97 7.36 -7.63 3.75
CA VAL A 97 8.73 -8.02 4.12
C VAL A 97 9.14 -9.21 3.27
N ARG A 98 10.25 -9.10 2.54
CA ARG A 98 10.73 -10.17 1.66
C ARG A 98 11.69 -11.10 2.41
N GLU A 99 11.42 -12.41 2.36
CA GLU A 99 12.28 -13.41 2.98
C GLU A 99 13.72 -13.32 2.46
N GLY A 100 14.69 -13.44 3.36
CA GLY A 100 16.13 -13.44 3.02
C GLY A 100 16.68 -12.12 2.46
N LYS A 101 15.83 -11.10 2.25
CA LYS A 101 16.21 -9.80 1.68
C LYS A 101 16.10 -8.66 2.68
N THR A 102 15.04 -8.62 3.48
CA THR A 102 14.82 -7.53 4.44
C THR A 102 15.52 -7.82 5.77
N PRO A 103 16.51 -7.02 6.22
CA PRO A 103 17.21 -7.27 7.47
C PRO A 103 16.28 -7.06 8.68
N LYS A 104 16.16 -8.06 9.55
CA LYS A 104 15.31 -8.01 10.75
C LYS A 104 15.59 -6.80 11.64
N LYS A 105 16.87 -6.40 11.78
CA LYS A 105 17.27 -5.22 12.57
C LYS A 105 16.73 -3.92 11.97
N ALA A 106 16.76 -3.78 10.64
CA ALA A 106 16.26 -2.60 9.95
C ALA A 106 14.73 -2.50 10.05
N LEU A 107 14.03 -3.61 9.85
CA LEU A 107 12.58 -3.69 10.07
C LEU A 107 12.21 -3.29 11.52
N ALA A 108 12.91 -3.86 12.51
CA ALA A 108 12.66 -3.53 13.91
C ALA A 108 12.94 -2.06 14.24
N GLN A 109 13.85 -1.40 13.53
CA GLN A 109 14.11 0.03 13.70
C GLN A 109 12.94 0.87 13.18
N VAL A 110 12.41 0.57 12.00
CA VAL A 110 11.24 1.27 11.44
C VAL A 110 10.00 1.05 12.29
N LEU A 111 9.73 -0.19 12.71
CA LEU A 111 8.59 -0.47 13.57
C LEU A 111 8.67 0.24 14.93
N ARG A 112 9.87 0.63 15.39
CA ARG A 112 10.06 1.43 16.61
C ARG A 112 9.82 2.92 16.40
N SER A 113 10.00 3.44 15.19
CA SER A 113 9.82 4.87 14.89
C SER A 113 8.38 5.24 14.53
N LEU A 114 7.50 4.25 14.35
CA LEU A 114 6.13 4.44 13.93
C LEU A 114 5.14 4.34 15.09
N ASP A 115 3.98 4.98 14.91
CA ASP A 115 2.85 4.79 15.81
C ASP A 115 2.36 3.35 15.71
N LYS A 116 2.54 2.60 16.80
CA LYS A 116 2.16 1.19 16.89
C LYS A 116 0.66 0.97 16.73
N SER A 117 -0.17 1.96 17.06
CA SER A 117 -1.63 1.85 16.91
C SER A 117 -2.05 1.77 15.44
N LYS A 118 -1.25 2.35 14.54
CA LYS A 118 -1.47 2.33 13.09
C LYS A 118 -0.86 1.11 12.40
N ILE A 119 -0.14 0.24 13.11
CA ILE A 119 0.45 -0.96 12.50
C ILE A 119 -0.60 -2.06 12.46
N VAL A 120 -1.13 -2.32 11.26
CA VAL A 120 -2.12 -3.39 11.03
C VAL A 120 -1.44 -4.75 11.08
N GLY A 121 -0.22 -4.87 10.55
CA GLY A 121 0.52 -6.13 10.58
C GLY A 121 1.69 -6.18 9.60
N THR A 122 2.15 -7.40 9.33
CA THR A 122 3.24 -7.68 8.39
C THR A 122 2.89 -8.86 7.50
N VAL A 123 3.12 -8.73 6.20
CA VAL A 123 3.03 -9.79 5.20
C VAL A 123 4.44 -10.22 4.84
N MET A 124 4.75 -11.49 5.06
CA MET A 124 5.99 -12.07 4.55
C MET A 124 5.77 -12.52 3.11
N ASN A 125 6.59 -12.03 2.19
CA ASN A 125 6.48 -12.24 0.76
C ASN A 125 7.72 -12.97 0.20
N ASP A 126 7.55 -13.63 -0.94
CA ASP A 126 8.58 -14.42 -1.63
C ASP A 126 9.21 -15.49 -0.73
N CYS A 127 8.37 -16.12 0.11
CA CYS A 127 8.80 -17.17 1.02
C CYS A 127 9.12 -18.44 0.23
N SER A 128 10.36 -18.92 0.37
CA SER A 128 10.88 -20.14 -0.25
C SER A 128 10.27 -21.43 0.32
N ASN A 129 9.73 -21.37 1.54
CA ASN A 129 9.27 -22.53 2.29
C ASN A 129 7.87 -22.33 2.91
N VAL A 130 6.87 -22.07 2.07
CA VAL A 130 5.44 -22.04 2.52
C VAL A 130 4.86 -23.46 2.67
N GLY A 131 5.68 -24.49 2.54
CA GLY A 131 5.29 -25.90 2.43
C GLY A 131 5.08 -26.61 3.77
N HIS A 132 3.84 -27.02 4.00
CA HIS A 132 3.35 -28.05 4.93
C HIS A 132 3.26 -27.74 6.42
N GLU A 133 4.27 -27.20 7.11
CA GLU A 133 4.24 -27.23 8.59
C GLU A 133 3.25 -26.22 9.22
N TYR A 134 3.13 -25.02 8.64
CA TYR A 134 2.21 -23.98 9.13
C TYR A 134 0.73 -24.24 8.78
N TYR A 135 0.45 -24.93 7.68
CA TYR A 135 -0.94 -25.20 7.25
C TYR A 135 -1.60 -26.30 8.10
N TYR A 136 -0.83 -27.30 8.56
CA TYR A 136 -1.32 -28.31 9.50
C TYR A 136 -1.58 -27.76 10.91
N GLN A 137 -0.94 -26.66 11.28
CA GLN A 137 -1.06 -26.08 12.63
C GLN A 137 -2.36 -25.26 12.79
N TYR A 138 -2.87 -24.66 11.71
CA TYR A 138 -4.16 -23.97 11.70
C TYR A 138 -5.33 -24.82 11.20
N ASN A 139 -5.06 -25.93 10.51
CA ASN A 139 -6.08 -26.86 10.02
C ASN A 139 -5.68 -28.30 10.38
N PRO A 140 -5.93 -28.76 11.62
CA PRO A 140 -5.65 -30.13 12.00
C PRO A 140 -6.44 -31.11 11.11
N PRO A 141 -5.91 -32.31 10.82
CA PRO A 141 -6.51 -33.29 9.89
C PRO A 141 -7.96 -33.71 10.20
N SER A 142 -8.51 -33.33 11.35
CA SER A 142 -9.91 -33.57 11.73
C SER A 142 -10.94 -32.69 10.98
N ALA A 143 -10.50 -31.70 10.18
CA ALA A 143 -11.37 -30.78 9.46
C ALA A 143 -11.48 -31.05 7.93
N GLN A 144 -11.09 -32.24 7.46
CA GLN A 144 -11.41 -32.62 6.08
C GLN A 144 -12.89 -33.01 5.97
N PRO A 145 -13.71 -32.32 5.14
CA PRO A 145 -15.07 -32.77 4.89
C PRO A 145 -15.04 -34.13 4.19
N SER A 146 -15.70 -35.11 4.81
CA SER A 146 -15.88 -36.45 4.28
C SER A 146 -16.40 -36.40 2.84
N PRO A 147 -15.85 -37.22 1.91
CA PRO A 147 -16.32 -37.25 0.54
C PRO A 147 -17.80 -37.62 0.51
N LYS A 148 -18.61 -36.78 -0.13
CA LYS A 148 -20.03 -37.05 -0.35
C LYS A 148 -20.16 -38.31 -1.21
N LYS A 149 -20.90 -39.29 -0.71
CA LYS A 149 -21.38 -40.45 -1.49
C LYS A 149 -22.34 -40.01 -2.58
#